data_AF-Q8L9N3-F1
#
_entry.id   AF-Q8L9N3-F1
#
_cell.length_a   1.000
_cell.length_b   1.000
_cell.length_c   1.000
_cell.angle_alpha   90.00
_cell.angle_beta   90.00
_cell.angle_gamma   90.00
#
_symmetry.space_group_name_H-M   'P 1'
#
loop_
_entity.id
_entity.type
_entity.pdbx_description
1 polymer ?
#
loop_
_entity_poly.entity_id
_entity_poly.type
_entity_poly.pdbx_seq_one_letter_code
_entity_poly.pdbx_strand_id
1 'polypeptide(L)'
;MEEDDIHEVGDEEKEKLIDVDYLTGNPLPTDILLYAVPVCGPYNALQSYKYRVKAIPGSMKKGKAAKTAMNLFTHMSEASVREKELMKACTDPELMAALVGNVKITAAGLTQLKQKQKKGKKSGKQQHS
;
A
#
# COMPACT_ATOMS: atom_id res chain seq x y z
N MET A 1 -37.81 1.03 -20.12
CA MET A 1 -36.38 0.83 -19.87
C MET A 1 -35.78 2.16 -20.23
N GLU A 2 -35.51 2.99 -19.23
CA GLU A 2 -34.92 4.31 -19.42
C GLU A 2 -33.54 4.08 -20.03
N GLU A 3 -33.35 4.53 -21.26
CA GLU A 3 -32.05 4.56 -21.91
C GLU A 3 -31.24 5.61 -21.18
N ASP A 4 -30.28 5.18 -20.36
CA ASP A 4 -29.35 6.06 -19.66
C ASP A 4 -28.67 6.98 -20.69
N ASP A 5 -28.97 8.28 -20.57
CA ASP A 5 -28.39 9.38 -21.31
C ASP A 5 -26.87 9.38 -21.07
N ILE A 6 -26.12 8.71 -21.95
CA ILE A 6 -24.66 8.76 -21.98
C ILE A 6 -24.30 10.18 -22.43
N HIS A 7 -24.17 11.07 -21.45
CA HIS A 7 -23.65 12.41 -21.67
C HIS A 7 -22.23 12.27 -22.21
N GLU A 8 -22.02 12.58 -23.50
CA GLU A 8 -20.69 12.74 -24.06
C GLU A 8 -19.95 13.79 -23.24
N VAL A 9 -18.92 13.35 -22.51
CA VAL A 9 -18.07 14.23 -21.72
C VAL A 9 -17.38 15.18 -22.70
N GLY A 10 -17.82 16.45 -22.68
CA GLY A 10 -17.26 17.49 -23.55
C GLY A 10 -15.75 17.62 -23.35
N ASP A 11 -15.03 18.06 -24.39
CA ASP A 11 -13.56 18.09 -24.40
C ASP A 11 -12.95 18.84 -23.20
N GLU A 12 -13.63 19.86 -22.68
CA GLU A 12 -13.24 20.63 -21.49
C GLU A 12 -13.35 19.85 -20.17
N GLU A 13 -14.24 18.85 -20.10
CA GLU A 13 -14.42 17.97 -18.94
C GLU A 13 -13.50 16.74 -19.04
N LYS A 14 -13.20 16.31 -20.26
CA LYS A 14 -12.14 15.34 -20.57
C LYS A 14 -10.75 15.84 -20.18
N GLU A 15 -10.46 17.13 -20.38
CA GLU A 15 -9.25 17.79 -19.88
C GLU A 15 -9.20 17.94 -18.35
N LYS A 16 -10.31 17.75 -17.64
CA LYS A 16 -10.33 17.72 -16.16
C LYS A 16 -10.15 16.32 -15.56
N LEU A 17 -10.27 15.26 -16.37
CA LEU A 17 -10.07 13.85 -16.00
C LEU A 17 -8.59 13.40 -16.07
N ILE A 18 -7.63 14.32 -16.04
CA ILE A 18 -6.32 14.07 -16.67
C ILE A 18 -5.26 13.33 -15.84
N ASP A 19 -5.37 13.24 -14.52
CA ASP A 19 -4.33 12.58 -13.69
C ASP A 19 -4.88 11.72 -12.55
N VAL A 20 -6.00 12.11 -11.96
CA VAL A 20 -6.57 11.40 -10.79
C VAL A 20 -7.16 10.05 -11.20
N ASP A 21 -7.70 9.93 -12.40
CA ASP A 21 -8.29 8.68 -12.91
C ASP A 21 -7.24 7.61 -13.21
N TYR A 22 -5.96 7.98 -13.33
CA TYR A 22 -4.85 7.04 -13.43
C TYR A 22 -4.46 6.43 -12.07
N LEU A 23 -5.01 6.94 -10.96
CA LEU A 23 -4.73 6.43 -9.62
C LEU A 23 -5.79 5.42 -9.21
N THR A 24 -5.35 4.21 -8.89
CA THR A 24 -6.22 3.17 -8.32
C THR A 24 -5.64 2.59 -7.03
N GLY A 25 -6.52 2.40 -6.04
CA GLY A 25 -6.20 1.67 -4.81
C GLY A 25 -6.40 0.15 -4.94
N ASN A 26 -6.99 -0.30 -6.05
CA ASN A 26 -7.33 -1.70 -6.32
C ASN A 26 -6.96 -2.08 -7.76
N PRO A 27 -5.66 -2.27 -8.04
CA PRO A 27 -5.20 -2.61 -9.38
C PRO A 27 -5.74 -3.97 -9.84
N LEU A 28 -6.26 -4.02 -11.06
CA LEU A 28 -6.73 -5.21 -11.73
C LEU A 28 -5.58 -5.92 -12.46
N PRO A 29 -5.69 -7.24 -12.74
CA PRO A 29 -4.67 -7.98 -13.49
C PRO A 29 -4.42 -7.46 -14.91
N THR A 30 -5.39 -6.74 -15.48
CA THR A 30 -5.33 -6.13 -16.82
C THR A 30 -4.65 -4.77 -16.83
N ASP A 31 -4.40 -4.17 -15.65
CA ASP A 31 -3.86 -2.82 -15.55
C ASP A 31 -2.35 -2.81 -15.80
N ILE A 32 -1.87 -1.73 -16.42
CA ILE A 32 -0.44 -1.47 -16.60
C ILE A 32 0.04 -0.54 -15.49
N LEU A 33 0.76 -1.10 -14.51
CA LEU A 33 1.23 -0.34 -13.37
C LEU A 33 2.55 0.38 -13.67
N LEU A 34 2.52 1.71 -13.59
CA LEU A 34 3.66 2.59 -13.88
C LEU A 34 4.48 2.90 -12.62
N TYR A 35 3.80 3.31 -11.54
CA TYR A 35 4.40 3.75 -10.29
C TYR A 35 3.52 3.38 -9.10
N ALA A 36 4.11 3.41 -7.90
CA ALA A 36 3.38 3.29 -6.64
C ALA A 36 3.55 4.60 -5.85
N VAL A 37 2.45 5.15 -5.34
CA VAL A 37 2.46 6.38 -4.54
C VAL A 37 1.99 6.07 -3.13
N PRO A 38 2.81 6.28 -2.09
CA PRO A 38 2.36 6.11 -0.73
C PRO A 38 1.47 7.30 -0.32
N VAL A 39 0.29 6.99 0.20
CA VAL A 39 -0.69 8.00 0.65
C VAL A 39 -1.16 7.70 2.08
N CYS A 40 -1.62 8.74 2.77
CA CYS A 40 -2.29 8.61 4.05
C CYS A 40 -3.59 9.40 4.04
N GLY A 41 -4.64 8.78 4.58
CA GLY A 41 -5.96 9.37 4.64
C GLY A 41 -6.85 8.69 5.67
N PRO A 42 -8.10 9.17 5.82
CA PRO A 42 -9.07 8.56 6.71
C PRO A 42 -9.26 7.08 6.40
N TYR A 43 -9.27 6.22 7.42
CA TYR A 43 -9.36 4.77 7.23
C TYR A 43 -10.61 4.35 6.45
N ASN A 44 -11.71 5.09 6.60
CA ASN A 44 -12.97 4.83 5.90
C ASN A 44 -12.86 5.07 4.38
N ALA A 45 -12.10 6.07 3.95
CA ALA A 45 -11.88 6.36 2.53
C ALA A 45 -10.98 5.30 1.87
N LEU A 46 -10.11 4.65 2.64
CA LEU A 46 -9.16 3.66 2.16
C LEU A 46 -9.68 2.21 2.29
N GLN A 47 -10.94 1.99 2.66
CA GLN A 47 -11.48 0.62 2.87
C GLN A 47 -11.60 -0.22 1.59
N SER A 48 -11.55 0.39 0.41
CA SER A 48 -11.50 -0.33 -0.87
C SER A 48 -10.08 -0.69 -1.31
N TYR A 49 -9.06 -0.14 -0.64
CA TYR A 49 -7.67 -0.34 -1.07
C TYR A 49 -7.20 -1.75 -0.75
N LYS A 50 -6.55 -2.38 -1.74
CA LYS A 50 -5.92 -3.69 -1.62
C LYS A 50 -4.79 -3.67 -0.60
N TYR A 51 -3.92 -2.66 -0.65
CA TYR A 51 -2.78 -2.50 0.26
C TYR A 51 -3.04 -1.39 1.27
N ARG A 52 -3.46 -1.77 2.48
CA ARG A 52 -3.69 -0.81 3.56
C ARG A 52 -3.28 -1.31 4.92
N VAL A 53 -2.92 -0.37 5.78
CA VAL A 53 -2.71 -0.60 7.21
C VAL A 53 -3.36 0.52 8.02
N LYS A 54 -3.81 0.21 9.23
CA LYS A 54 -4.27 1.23 10.17
C LYS A 54 -3.07 1.75 10.96
N ALA A 55 -2.71 3.01 10.70
CA ALA A 55 -1.74 3.75 11.50
C ALA A 55 -2.42 4.40 12.70
N ILE A 56 -1.89 4.16 13.89
CA ILE A 56 -2.40 4.73 15.15
C ILE A 56 -1.24 5.49 15.79
N PRO A 57 -1.42 6.73 16.31
CA PRO A 57 -0.36 7.43 17.04
C PRO A 57 0.31 6.53 18.10
N GLY A 58 1.63 6.53 18.17
CA GLY A 58 2.36 5.65 19.06
C GLY A 58 3.87 5.91 19.09
N SER A 59 4.63 5.02 19.74
CA SER A 59 6.06 5.22 20.00
C SER A 59 7.00 4.75 18.88
N MET A 60 6.49 4.09 17.84
CA MET A 60 7.33 3.55 16.76
C MET A 60 7.67 4.63 15.73
N LYS A 61 8.97 4.80 15.46
CA LYS A 61 9.48 5.76 14.46
C LYS A 61 8.89 5.51 13.08
N LYS A 62 8.53 6.57 12.36
CA LYS A 62 7.94 6.51 11.00
C LYS A 62 8.70 5.60 10.03
N GLY A 63 10.02 5.67 9.97
CA GLY A 63 10.80 4.80 9.07
C GLY A 63 10.66 3.30 9.38
N LYS A 64 10.55 2.93 10.66
CA LYS A 64 10.34 1.52 11.06
C LYS A 64 8.90 1.08 10.78
N ALA A 65 7.94 1.97 10.99
CA ALA A 65 6.53 1.73 10.68
C ALA A 65 6.33 1.51 9.16
N ALA A 66 6.89 2.38 8.33
CA ALA A 66 6.88 2.27 6.87
C ALA A 66 7.46 0.93 6.38
N LYS A 67 8.67 0.57 6.83
CA LYS A 67 9.30 -0.71 6.48
C LYS A 67 8.48 -1.92 6.93
N THR A 68 7.81 -1.81 8.07
CA THR A 68 6.92 -2.87 8.56
C THR A 68 5.69 -3.02 7.65
N ALA A 69 5.09 -1.92 7.21
CA ALA A 69 3.96 -1.93 6.29
C ALA A 69 4.35 -2.50 4.91
N MET A 70 5.46 -2.03 4.33
CA MET A 70 5.94 -2.56 3.04
C MET A 70 6.24 -4.05 3.10
N ASN A 71 6.90 -4.49 4.16
CA ASN A 71 7.17 -5.91 4.32
C ASN A 71 5.88 -6.74 4.49
N LEU A 72 4.82 -6.18 5.06
CA LEU A 72 3.52 -6.86 5.09
C LEU A 72 2.95 -7.01 3.67
N PHE A 73 2.94 -5.93 2.89
CA PHE A 73 2.37 -5.91 1.54
C PHE A 73 3.11 -6.84 0.58
N THR A 74 4.45 -6.88 0.63
CA THR A 74 5.25 -7.77 -0.23
C THR A 74 5.07 -9.25 0.09
N HIS A 75 4.53 -9.58 1.27
CA HIS A 75 4.27 -10.96 1.72
C HIS A 75 2.79 -11.35 1.58
N MET A 76 1.93 -10.48 1.06
CA MET A 76 0.57 -10.85 0.70
C MET A 76 0.61 -11.82 -0.50
N SER A 77 -0.20 -12.88 -0.44
CA SER A 77 -0.28 -13.91 -1.48
C SER A 77 -0.80 -13.36 -2.80
N GLU A 78 -1.70 -12.40 -2.72
CA GLU A 78 -2.37 -11.75 -3.88
C GLU A 78 -1.53 -10.64 -4.53
N ALA A 79 -0.32 -10.38 -4.01
CA ALA A 79 0.58 -9.40 -4.58
C ALA A 79 1.37 -10.02 -5.75
N SER A 80 1.14 -9.50 -6.94
CA SER A 80 1.88 -9.82 -8.16
C SER A 80 3.34 -9.40 -8.06
N VAL A 81 4.17 -9.89 -8.98
CA VAL A 81 5.58 -9.52 -9.06
C VAL A 81 5.72 -8.02 -9.32
N ARG A 82 4.95 -7.47 -10.27
CA ARG A 82 4.99 -6.06 -10.63
C ARG A 82 4.61 -5.13 -9.49
N GLU A 83 3.55 -5.45 -8.75
CA GLU A 83 3.16 -4.68 -7.56
C GLU A 83 4.27 -4.65 -6.51
N LYS A 84 4.95 -5.78 -6.28
CA LYS A 84 6.07 -5.87 -5.32
C LYS A 84 7.28 -5.05 -5.77
N GLU A 85 7.58 -5.02 -7.07
CA GLU A 85 8.65 -4.21 -7.62
C GLU A 85 8.38 -2.73 -7.42
N LEU A 86 7.17 -2.27 -7.76
CA LEU A 86 6.79 -0.87 -7.62
C LEU A 86 6.75 -0.42 -6.16
N MET A 87 6.25 -1.25 -5.23
CA MET A 87 6.33 -0.94 -3.79
C MET A 87 7.75 -0.80 -3.28
N LYS A 88 8.70 -1.57 -3.83
CA LYS A 88 10.12 -1.48 -3.46
C LYS A 88 10.82 -0.29 -4.12
N ALA A 89 10.29 0.23 -5.22
CA ALA A 89 10.79 1.43 -5.88
C ALA A 89 10.48 2.71 -5.07
N CYS A 90 9.44 2.69 -4.24
CA CYS A 90 9.16 3.78 -3.30
C CYS A 90 10.34 3.99 -2.34
N THR A 91 10.83 5.22 -2.27
CA THR A 91 11.97 5.58 -1.45
C THR A 91 11.59 5.71 0.03
N ASP A 92 12.58 5.51 0.92
CA ASP A 92 12.39 5.69 2.37
C ASP A 92 11.79 7.08 2.73
N PRO A 93 12.24 8.20 2.13
CA PRO A 93 11.64 9.52 2.34
C PRO A 93 10.15 9.62 1.95
N GLU A 94 9.76 9.09 0.79
CA GLU A 94 8.36 9.10 0.33
C GLU A 94 7.45 8.32 1.27
N LEU A 95 7.89 7.11 1.66
CA LEU A 95 7.16 6.27 2.61
C LEU A 95 7.03 6.94 3.99
N MET A 96 8.07 7.66 4.43
CA MET A 96 8.05 8.41 5.68
C MET A 96 7.19 9.67 5.60
N ALA A 97 7.13 10.34 4.45
CA ALA A 97 6.30 11.52 4.23
C ALA A 97 4.81 11.17 4.28
N ALA A 98 4.44 9.95 3.86
CA ALA A 98 3.09 9.44 3.99
C ALA A 98 2.66 9.13 5.44
N LEU A 99 3.54 9.17 6.44
CA LEU A 99 3.18 8.87 7.83
C LEU A 99 3.12 10.14 8.70
N VAL A 100 2.02 10.28 9.44
CA VAL A 100 1.83 11.37 10.40
C VAL A 100 2.52 11.04 11.72
N GLY A 101 3.80 11.41 11.81
CA GLY A 101 4.60 11.26 13.03
C GLY A 101 4.92 9.81 13.41
N ASN A 102 5.12 9.57 14.71
CA ASN A 102 5.38 8.22 15.22
C ASN A 102 4.07 7.45 15.35
N VAL A 103 4.03 6.26 14.77
CA VAL A 103 2.80 5.48 14.62
C VAL A 103 3.02 4.00 14.89
N LYS A 104 2.05 3.38 15.55
CA LYS A 104 1.89 1.93 15.64
C LYS A 104 1.05 1.45 14.45
N ILE A 105 1.60 0.49 13.71
CA ILE A 105 0.90 -0.16 12.59
C ILE A 105 0.07 -1.35 13.08
N THR A 106 -1.17 -1.41 12.61
CA THR A 106 -2.10 -2.53 12.83
C THR A 106 -2.72 -2.94 11.50
N ALA A 107 -2.75 -4.24 11.21
CA ALA A 107 -3.31 -4.79 9.98
C ALA A 107 -3.62 -6.29 10.14
N ALA A 108 -4.56 -6.79 9.35
CA ALA A 108 -4.81 -8.23 9.24
C ALA A 108 -3.52 -8.94 8.76
N GLY A 109 -3.16 -10.05 9.39
CA GLY A 109 -1.93 -10.81 9.06
C GLY A 109 -0.62 -10.28 9.66
N LEU A 110 -0.58 -9.07 10.24
CA LEU A 110 0.66 -8.51 10.82
C LEU A 110 1.22 -9.33 11.98
N THR A 111 0.35 -9.93 12.80
CA THR A 111 0.75 -10.79 13.93
C THR A 111 1.44 -12.06 13.44
N GLN A 112 0.92 -12.67 12.37
CA GLN A 112 1.49 -13.89 11.77
C GLN A 112 2.86 -13.59 11.13
N LEU A 113 2.99 -12.44 10.46
CA LEU A 113 4.26 -11.99 9.88
C LEU A 113 5.34 -11.80 10.96
N LYS A 114 5.00 -11.14 12.08
CA LYS A 114 5.91 -10.95 13.22
C LYS A 114 6.34 -12.28 13.86
N GLN A 115 5.44 -13.27 13.91
CA GLN A 115 5.78 -14.62 14.40
C GLN A 115 6.71 -15.36 13.45
N LYS A 116 6.46 -15.31 12.12
CA LYS A 116 7.36 -15.88 11.10
C LYS A 116 8.76 -15.27 11.17
N GLN A 117 8.88 -13.95 11.31
CA GLN A 117 10.18 -13.28 11.46
C GLN A 117 10.91 -13.69 12.74
N LYS A 118 10.19 -13.86 13.87
CA LYS A 118 10.80 -14.35 15.12
C LYS A 118 11.31 -15.80 15.00
N LYS A 119 10.61 -16.66 14.27
CA LYS A 119 11.07 -18.04 14.00
C LYS A 119 12.28 -18.07 13.06
N GLY A 120 12.28 -17.30 11.97
CA GLY A 120 13.41 -17.21 11.04
C GLY A 120 14.70 -16.66 11.67
N LYS A 121 14.59 -15.73 12.63
CA LYS A 121 15.75 -15.23 13.40
C LYS A 121 16.35 -16.26 14.37
N LYS A 122 15.56 -17.25 14.81
CA LYS A 122 16.06 -18.35 15.67
C LYS A 122 16.79 -19.42 14.86
N SER A 123 16.31 -19.77 13.68
CA SER A 123 16.96 -20.76 12.80
C SER A 123 18.29 -20.28 12.22
N GLY A 124 18.42 -18.98 11.88
CA GLY A 124 19.69 -18.42 11.38
C GLY A 124 20.81 -18.34 12.45
N LYS A 125 20.46 -18.41 13.73
CA LYS A 125 21.44 -18.41 14.83
C LYS A 125 22.02 -19.80 15.14
N GLN A 126 21.44 -20.85 14.56
CA GLN A 126 21.83 -22.25 14.79
C GLN A 126 22.76 -22.81 13.70
N GLN A 127 22.94 -22.10 12.58
CA GLN A 127 23.80 -22.54 11.46
C GLN A 127 25.20 -21.91 11.48
N HIS A 128 25.54 -21.13 12.51
CA HIS A 128 26.84 -20.47 12.62
C HIS A 128 27.47 -20.68 14.02
N SER A 129 27.36 -21.92 14.53
CA SER A 129 28.03 -22.34 15.77
C SER A 129 28.61 -23.73 15.60
#